data_AF-A0A8S9WNR2-F1
#
_entry.id   AF-A0A8S9WNR2-F1
#
_cell.length_a   1.000
_cell.length_b   1.000
_cell.length_c   1.000
_cell.angle_alpha   90.00
_cell.angle_beta   90.00
_cell.angle_gamma   90.00
#
_symmetry.space_group_name_H-M   'P 1'
#
loop_
_entity.id
_entity.type
_entity.pdbx_description
1 polymer ?
#
loop_
_entity_poly.entity_id
_entity_poly.type
_entity_poly.pdbx_seq_one_letter_code
_entity_poly.pdbx_strand_id
1 'polypeptide(L)'
;MEDGIVVKEEPMSEGDEDQTVKKRRQMRFSVEDDLALLRLVLSENPYLSPKSWRFIVDVLLSEIDKPLTLKNVRERVNLLLEQFSSKDDTEIFTSGVEPPLPSERDQLLEQ
;
A
#
# COMPACT_ATOMS: atom_id res chain seq x y z
N MET A 1 37.60 60.97 26.11
CA MET A 1 37.05 60.00 27.09
C MET A 1 36.41 58.92 26.26
N GLU A 2 37.22 57.93 25.88
CA GLU A 2 36.75 56.66 25.35
C GLU A 2 36.74 55.72 26.55
N ASP A 3 35.56 55.31 26.99
CA ASP A 3 35.37 54.22 27.92
C ASP A 3 34.55 53.17 27.18
N GLY A 4 35.22 52.09 26.82
CA GLY A 4 34.63 50.94 26.16
C GLY A 4 33.79 50.11 27.11
N ILE A 5 32.78 49.44 26.56
CA ILE A 5 32.16 48.25 27.16
C ILE A 5 31.94 47.24 26.04
N VAL A 6 32.73 46.17 26.08
CA VAL A 6 32.47 44.92 25.39
C VAL A 6 31.31 44.24 26.10
N VAL A 7 30.19 44.03 25.41
CA VAL A 7 29.18 43.03 25.80
C VAL A 7 28.94 42.11 24.61
N LYS A 8 29.53 40.92 24.73
CA LYS A 8 29.07 39.71 24.05
C LYS A 8 27.66 39.42 24.55
N GLU A 9 26.68 39.43 23.67
CA GLU A 9 25.44 38.68 23.87
C GLU A 9 25.14 37.92 22.58
N GLU A 10 25.53 36.65 22.59
CA GLU A 10 24.85 35.62 21.82
C GLU A 10 23.64 35.17 22.66
N PRO A 11 22.41 35.28 22.15
CA PRO A 11 21.36 34.32 22.47
C PRO A 11 21.40 33.24 21.38
N MET A 12 22.03 32.09 21.65
CA MET A 12 21.33 30.86 22.04
C MET A 12 19.91 30.72 21.46
N SER A 13 19.81 29.81 20.51
CA SER A 13 18.81 28.74 20.41
C SER A 13 17.35 29.06 20.76
N GLU A 14 16.56 29.22 19.71
CA GLU A 14 15.14 28.82 19.65
C GLU A 14 15.06 28.06 18.30
N GLY A 15 14.82 26.73 18.23
CA GLY A 15 13.66 26.06 18.81
C GLY A 15 12.43 26.75 18.23
N ASP A 16 11.70 26.28 17.24
CA ASP A 16 11.39 24.94 16.80
C ASP A 16 11.09 25.07 15.30
N GLU A 17 11.77 24.30 14.45
CA GLU A 17 11.20 24.01 13.13
C GLU A 17 9.93 23.20 13.40
N ASP A 18 8.80 23.92 13.39
CA ASP A 18 7.44 23.39 13.30
C ASP A 18 7.33 22.54 12.03
N GLN A 19 7.87 21.32 12.11
CA GLN A 19 7.49 20.22 11.28
C GLN A 19 6.05 19.92 11.64
N THR A 20 5.15 20.72 11.06
CA THR A 20 3.74 20.36 10.91
C THR A 20 3.73 18.95 10.32
N VAL A 21 3.54 17.96 11.18
CA VAL A 21 3.15 16.62 10.80
C VAL A 21 1.81 16.77 10.12
N LYS A 22 1.85 17.04 8.80
CA LYS A 22 0.70 17.03 7.91
C LYS A 22 0.07 15.66 8.11
N LYS A 23 -0.98 15.62 8.92
CA LYS A 23 -1.77 14.44 9.23
C LYS A 23 -2.12 13.83 7.89
N ARG A 24 -1.41 12.76 7.51
CA ARG A 24 -1.51 12.18 6.17
C ARG A 24 -2.96 11.75 6.05
N ARG A 25 -3.76 12.50 5.29
CA ARG A 25 -5.12 12.08 4.96
C ARG A 25 -4.94 10.73 4.28
N GLN A 26 -5.35 9.65 4.96
CA GLN A 26 -5.33 8.32 4.38
C GLN A 26 -6.16 8.42 3.11
N MET A 27 -5.50 8.22 1.98
CA MET A 27 -6.13 8.31 0.68
C MET A 27 -7.13 7.18 0.58
N ARG A 28 -8.41 7.52 0.43
CA ARG A 28 -9.48 6.52 0.29
C ARG A 28 -9.61 6.17 -1.19
N PHE A 29 -9.34 4.91 -1.48
CA PHE A 29 -9.68 4.29 -2.75
C PHE A 29 -11.18 3.99 -2.74
N SER A 30 -11.86 4.41 -3.80
CA SER A 30 -13.22 3.99 -4.11
C SER A 30 -13.20 2.61 -4.76
N VAL A 31 -14.35 1.94 -4.81
CA VAL A 31 -14.49 0.64 -5.50
C VAL A 31 -14.11 0.75 -6.97
N GLU A 32 -14.46 1.86 -7.63
CA GLU A 32 -14.07 2.15 -9.02
C GLU A 32 -12.54 2.27 -9.18
N ASP A 33 -11.87 2.95 -8.24
CA ASP A 33 -10.41 3.08 -8.21
C ASP A 33 -9.75 1.69 -8.07
N ASP A 34 -10.30 0.83 -7.21
CA ASP A 34 -9.79 -0.53 -6.99
C ASP A 34 -9.96 -1.41 -8.23
N LEU A 35 -11.10 -1.31 -8.93
CA LEU A 35 -11.36 -2.05 -10.16
C LEU A 35 -10.43 -1.61 -11.28
N ALA A 36 -10.21 -0.30 -11.46
CA ALA A 36 -9.26 0.24 -12.42
C ALA A 36 -7.83 -0.24 -12.11
N LEU A 37 -7.43 -0.17 -10.83
CA LEU A 37 -6.14 -0.65 -10.36
C LEU A 37 -5.93 -2.14 -10.64
N LEU A 38 -6.89 -3.00 -10.28
CA LEU A 38 -6.77 -4.45 -10.48
C LEU A 38 -6.72 -4.82 -11.96
N ARG A 39 -7.50 -4.15 -12.81
CA ARG A 39 -7.45 -4.35 -14.27
C ARG A 39 -6.07 -4.03 -14.85
N LEU A 40 -5.47 -2.91 -14.44
CA LEU A 40 -4.14 -2.51 -14.88
C LEU A 40 -3.06 -3.46 -14.37
N VAL A 41 -3.14 -3.87 -13.09
CA VAL A 41 -2.21 -4.85 -12.50
C VAL A 41 -2.30 -6.19 -13.23
N LEU A 42 -3.50 -6.63 -13.61
CA LEU A 42 -3.68 -7.87 -14.39
C LEU A 42 -3.10 -7.75 -15.80
N SER A 43 -3.34 -6.62 -16.48
CA SER A 43 -2.87 -6.38 -17.86
C SER A 43 -1.35 -6.26 -17.95
N GLU A 44 -0.73 -5.46 -17.08
CA GLU A 44 0.69 -5.15 -17.14
C GLU A 44 1.57 -6.10 -16.31
N ASN A 45 0.95 -6.88 -15.43
CA ASN A 45 1.56 -7.83 -14.50
C ASN A 45 2.89 -7.35 -13.89
N PRO A 46 2.83 -6.46 -12.90
CA PRO A 46 4.01 -5.83 -12.34
C PRO A 46 4.87 -6.77 -11.46
N TYR A 47 4.44 -8.03 -11.28
CA TYR A 47 5.21 -9.08 -10.63
C TYR A 47 6.23 -9.72 -11.58
N LEU A 48 5.97 -9.71 -12.90
CA LEU A 48 6.92 -10.15 -13.92
C LEU A 48 7.94 -9.05 -14.25
N SER A 49 7.49 -7.80 -14.28
CA SER A 49 8.33 -6.64 -14.57
C SER A 49 8.14 -5.54 -13.53
N PRO A 50 9.11 -5.29 -12.63
CA PRO A 50 8.96 -4.30 -11.56
C PRO A 50 8.85 -2.86 -12.09
N LYS A 51 9.24 -2.61 -13.34
CA LYS A 51 9.08 -1.32 -14.02
C LYS A 51 7.60 -1.00 -14.32
N SER A 52 6.76 -2.01 -14.51
CA SER A 52 5.33 -1.85 -14.83
C SER A 52 4.56 -1.16 -13.71
N TRP A 53 5.02 -1.26 -12.45
CA TRP A 53 4.44 -0.50 -11.34
C TRP A 53 4.41 1.01 -11.60
N ARG A 54 5.43 1.53 -12.28
CA ARG A 54 5.54 2.96 -12.54
C ARG A 54 4.56 3.39 -13.62
N PHE A 55 4.36 2.55 -14.63
CA PHE A 55 3.35 2.74 -15.67
C PHE A 55 1.93 2.69 -15.09
N ILE A 56 1.63 1.69 -14.23
CA ILE A 56 0.33 1.58 -13.57
C ILE A 56 0.00 2.84 -12.76
N VAL A 57 0.98 3.39 -12.02
CA VAL A 57 0.79 4.64 -11.27
C VAL A 57 0.51 5.83 -12.20
N ASP A 58 1.23 5.93 -13.31
CA ASP A 58 1.08 7.02 -14.28
C ASP A 58 -0.31 7.02 -14.92
N VAL A 59 -0.79 5.84 -15.34
CA VAL A 59 -2.14 5.67 -15.88
C VAL A 59 -3.20 6.02 -14.83
N LEU A 60 -3.04 5.52 -13.59
CA LEU A 60 -3.99 5.82 -12.52
C LEU A 60 -3.97 7.29 -12.10
N LEU A 61 -2.83 7.99 -12.17
CA LEU A 61 -2.77 9.44 -11.96
C LEU A 61 -3.52 10.21 -13.04
N SER A 62 -3.59 9.68 -14.26
CA SER A 62 -4.37 10.28 -15.34
C SER A 62 -5.88 10.06 -15.18
N GLU A 63 -6.29 8.97 -14.54
CA GLU A 63 -7.72 8.64 -14.33
C GLU A 63 -8.26 9.15 -12.99
N ILE A 64 -7.41 9.24 -11.98
CA ILE A 64 -7.78 9.61 -10.62
C ILE A 64 -7.20 11.00 -10.29
N ASP A 65 -8.09 11.94 -9.99
CA ASP A 65 -7.72 13.30 -9.53
C ASP A 65 -7.26 13.31 -8.06
N LYS A 66 -6.30 12.44 -7.72
CA LYS A 66 -5.78 12.28 -6.35
C LYS A 66 -4.27 11.97 -6.40
N PRO A 67 -3.49 12.44 -5.41
CA PRO A 67 -2.05 12.22 -5.39
C PRO A 67 -1.70 10.75 -5.08
N LEU A 68 -1.45 9.96 -6.12
CA LEU A 68 -0.97 8.58 -6.01
C LEU A 68 0.54 8.50 -5.91
N THR A 69 1.01 7.55 -5.10
CA THR A 69 2.43 7.18 -5.05
C THR A 69 2.56 5.69 -5.30
N LEU A 70 3.71 5.26 -5.81
CA LEU A 70 4.05 3.85 -6.02
C LEU A 70 3.81 3.00 -4.76
N LYS A 71 4.14 3.57 -3.58
CA LYS A 71 3.93 2.91 -2.29
C LYS A 71 2.44 2.69 -2.03
N ASN A 72 1.62 3.73 -2.15
CA ASN A 72 0.17 3.64 -1.89
C ASN A 72 -0.50 2.63 -2.83
N VAL A 73 -0.09 2.61 -4.10
CA VAL A 73 -0.63 1.67 -5.10
C VAL A 73 -0.27 0.23 -4.73
N ARG A 74 0.99 -0.07 -4.44
CA ARG A 74 1.41 -1.42 -4.03
C ARG A 74 0.74 -1.88 -2.75
N GLU A 75 0.69 -1.01 -1.75
CA GLU A 75 0.05 -1.29 -0.47
C GLU A 75 -1.44 -1.58 -0.70
N ARG A 76 -2.12 -0.80 -1.55
CA ARG A 76 -3.52 -1.03 -1.88
C ARG A 76 -3.75 -2.36 -2.58
N VAL A 77 -2.93 -2.70 -3.58
CA VAL A 77 -3.02 -4.01 -4.27
C VAL A 77 -2.83 -5.14 -3.27
N ASN A 78 -1.83 -5.05 -2.39
CA ASN A 78 -1.58 -6.10 -1.40
C ASN A 78 -2.78 -6.27 -0.46
N LEU A 79 -3.33 -5.17 0.06
CA LEU A 79 -4.53 -5.20 0.91
C LEU A 79 -5.74 -5.80 0.20
N LEU A 80 -5.91 -5.56 -1.11
CA LEU A 80 -6.99 -6.17 -1.90
C LEU A 80 -6.77 -7.68 -2.07
N LEU A 81 -5.54 -8.12 -2.31
CA LEU A 81 -5.19 -9.54 -2.41
C LEU A 81 -5.34 -10.27 -1.08
N GLU A 82 -4.91 -9.65 0.04
CA GLU A 82 -5.08 -10.20 1.38
C GLU A 82 -6.58 -10.36 1.73
N GLN A 83 -7.38 -9.34 1.41
CA GLN A 83 -8.84 -9.40 1.61
C GLN A 83 -9.51 -10.46 0.74
N PHE A 84 -9.02 -10.66 -0.49
CA PHE A 84 -9.52 -11.71 -1.37
C PHE A 84 -9.17 -13.10 -0.81
N SER A 85 -7.89 -13.34 -0.50
CA SER A 85 -7.43 -14.62 0.07
C SER A 85 -8.13 -14.96 1.39
N SER A 86 -8.42 -13.97 2.23
CA SER A 86 -9.15 -14.18 3.49
C SER A 86 -10.63 -14.49 3.27
N LYS A 87 -11.23 -13.91 2.21
CA LYS A 87 -12.60 -14.23 1.80
C LYS A 87 -12.68 -15.64 1.23
N ASP A 88 -11.75 -16.08 0.40
CA ASP A 88 -11.71 -17.46 -0.08
C ASP A 88 -11.68 -18.44 1.09
N ASP A 89 -10.84 -18.24 2.12
CA ASP A 89 -10.79 -19.11 3.30
C ASP A 89 -12.14 -19.18 4.04
N THR A 90 -12.86 -18.05 4.09
CA THR A 90 -14.19 -17.96 4.72
C THR A 90 -15.30 -18.54 3.83
N GLU A 91 -15.22 -18.37 2.51
CA GLU A 91 -16.19 -18.90 1.54
C GLU A 91 -16.01 -20.40 1.31
N ILE A 92 -14.79 -20.95 1.44
CA ILE A 92 -14.55 -22.39 1.47
C ILE A 92 -15.15 -23.01 2.74
N PHE A 93 -15.16 -22.30 3.86
CA PHE A 93 -15.76 -22.78 5.12
C PHE A 93 -17.30 -22.66 5.15
N THR A 94 -17.88 -21.72 4.40
CA THR A 94 -19.33 -21.43 4.42
C THR A 94 -20.09 -21.98 3.21
N SER A 95 -19.43 -22.16 2.07
CA SER A 95 -19.92 -22.98 0.96
C SER A 95 -19.61 -24.42 1.31
N GLY A 96 -20.61 -25.23 1.64
CA GLY A 96 -20.48 -26.66 1.97
C GLY A 96 -19.99 -27.54 0.82
N VAL A 97 -18.89 -27.16 0.17
CA VAL A 97 -18.10 -27.98 -0.72
C VAL A 97 -17.21 -28.82 0.19
N GLU A 98 -17.49 -30.12 0.23
CA GLU A 98 -16.68 -31.13 0.89
C GLU A 98 -15.18 -30.88 0.56
N PRO A 99 -14.27 -30.99 1.55
CA PRO A 99 -12.85 -31.02 1.27
C PRO A 99 -12.58 -32.10 0.21
N PRO A 100 -11.67 -31.88 -0.75
CA PRO A 100 -11.42 -32.86 -1.80
C PRO A 100 -11.13 -34.21 -1.13
N LEU A 101 -11.88 -35.24 -1.55
CA LEU A 101 -11.70 -36.62 -1.08
C LEU A 101 -10.20 -36.97 -1.06
N PRO A 102 -9.72 -37.71 -0.04
CA PRO A 102 -8.32 -38.10 0.04
C PRO A 102 -7.93 -38.75 -1.30
N SER A 103 -6.89 -38.20 -1.94
CA SER A 103 -6.41 -38.71 -3.22
C SER A 103 -6.01 -40.18 -3.07
N GLU A 104 -6.06 -40.94 -4.16
CA GLU A 104 -5.66 -42.36 -4.23
C GLU A 104 -4.28 -42.64 -3.59
N ARG A 105 -3.41 -41.63 -3.59
CA ARG A 105 -2.11 -41.60 -2.90
C ARG A 105 -2.20 -41.71 -1.38
N ASP A 106 -3.18 -41.05 -0.76
CA ASP A 106 -3.38 -41.01 0.69
C ASP A 106 -3.93 -42.35 1.19
N GLN A 107 -4.85 -42.95 0.44
CA GLN A 107 -5.37 -44.30 0.71
C GLN A 107 -4.29 -45.40 0.60
N LEU A 108 -3.32 -45.23 -0.29
CA LEU A 108 -2.18 -46.16 -0.42
C LEU A 108 -1.16 -46.05 0.72
N LEU A 109 -1.18 -44.97 1.51
CA LEU A 109 -0.25 -44.74 2.61
C LEU A 109 -0.73 -45.26 3.97
N GLU A 110 -2.03 -45.62 4.09
CA GLU A 110 -2.63 -46.17 5.32
C GLU A 110 -2.70 -47.71 5.34
N GLN A 111 -2.08 -48.40 4.38
CA GLN A 111 -1.82 -49.85 4.42
C GLN A 111 -0.42 -50.13 5.01
#